data_AF-A0AB94IHL4-F1
#
_entry.id   AF-A0AB94IHL4-F1
#
_cell.length_a   1.000
_cell.length_b   1.000
_cell.length_c   1.000
_cell.angle_alpha   90.00
_cell.angle_beta   90.00
_cell.angle_gamma   90.00
#
_symmetry.space_group_name_H-M   'P 1'
#
loop_
_entity.id
_entity.type
_entity.pdbx_description
1 polymer ?
#
loop_
_entity_poly.entity_id
_entity_poly.type
_entity_poly.pdbx_seq_one_letter_code
_entity_poly.pdbx_strand_id
1 'polypeptide(L)'
;MQRKLWINLCLTLLVISQALFPKLAGAETQVRINNSEEIQLVEKVTTQTTVIKGKTFPNAAIKVENKQGLLSTTQANAEGVFEAAILKQPANTILNITADDGAGNTYAIEVTVAAVGWVRAGGLWYYYGPDGEKQTGWITDNGSRYYLDQTGVMKTGWLLDKGKWFFFKNSGAMLTGWLSSGGKWYFLDSAGVMKTGWVLDGNKWYYLDGSGKMKTGWIKDGNRWYYLAGNGAMKTGWLSSGGKWYYLAANGAMAVGWVFDGGKWYYLNSDGAMKTGWIQSGGDRYYLGGSGAVSSVQLNAPLIAQMPELPRGCEVTSLAMMLQDAGVKANKMTLASQVRRDPTPYSTRNGQIYFGNPYSGFVGDMYSFSKPGLGVYHGPIAELAEKYLPNRVVDFSGSRFEEIYKQLNNGKPVWVIVTSWYDTVPSQYWQTWNTPTGKLSITYKEHSVLITGYDSKYIYFNDPLSVTKNRKVTISAFKRGWEQLGKQAITYR
;
A
#
# COMPACT_ATOMS: atom_id res chain seq x y z
N MET A 1 44.55 25.12 76.66
CA MET A 1 44.81 23.66 76.68
C MET A 1 45.53 23.31 75.38
N GLN A 2 46.87 23.39 75.32
CA GLN A 2 47.83 22.28 75.56
C GLN A 2 47.37 20.99 74.85
N ARG A 3 48.08 20.41 73.87
CA ARG A 3 49.51 20.04 73.77
C ARG A 3 49.94 20.10 72.28
N LYS A 4 51.05 20.76 71.89
CA LYS A 4 52.46 20.27 71.85
C LYS A 4 52.66 19.05 70.93
N LEU A 5 53.67 18.89 70.07
CA LEU A 5 54.79 19.68 69.51
C LEU A 5 55.57 18.64 68.65
N TRP A 6 55.92 18.95 67.38
CA TRP A 6 57.29 18.89 66.78
C TRP A 6 58.06 17.54 66.72
N ILE A 7 59.07 17.26 65.88
CA ILE A 7 59.65 17.70 64.59
C ILE A 7 60.81 16.70 64.33
N ASN A 8 61.10 16.39 63.06
CA ASN A 8 62.38 16.02 62.40
C ASN A 8 63.49 15.11 63.01
N LEU A 9 64.10 14.40 62.04
CA LEU A 9 65.54 14.24 61.74
C LEU A 9 66.40 13.12 62.38
N CYS A 10 67.40 12.75 61.57
CA CYS A 10 68.67 12.06 61.82
C CYS A 10 68.61 10.53 61.88
N LEU A 11 69.15 9.79 60.90
CA LEU A 11 70.51 9.78 60.35
C LEU A 11 71.58 9.45 61.42
N THR A 12 72.24 8.32 61.17
CA THR A 12 73.66 7.99 61.42
C THR A 12 74.18 7.44 62.77
N LEU A 13 75.02 6.39 62.62
CA LEU A 13 76.13 5.91 63.48
C LEU A 13 75.76 5.08 64.75
N LEU A 14 76.45 4.01 65.20
CA LEU A 14 77.66 3.26 64.81
C LEU A 14 77.84 2.07 65.80
N VAL A 15 78.31 0.88 65.33
CA VAL A 15 79.30 -0.07 65.96
C VAL A 15 78.92 -0.74 67.32
N ILE A 16 78.98 -2.07 67.54
CA ILE A 16 80.13 -3.00 67.62
C ILE A 16 79.62 -4.46 67.56
N SER A 17 80.27 -5.33 66.77
CA SER A 17 80.75 -6.66 67.20
C SER A 17 81.44 -7.37 66.01
N GLN A 18 82.76 -7.51 66.12
CA GLN A 18 83.63 -8.24 65.20
C GLN A 18 83.68 -9.75 65.53
N ALA A 19 84.15 -10.51 64.54
CA ALA A 19 84.78 -11.86 64.57
C ALA A 19 83.90 -12.92 63.89
N LEU A 20 84.31 -13.69 62.87
CA LEU A 20 85.61 -14.10 62.31
C LEU A 20 85.36 -14.74 60.91
N PHE A 21 86.43 -14.82 60.09
CA PHE A 21 86.64 -15.61 58.84
C PHE A 21 86.57 -14.87 57.47
N PRO A 22 87.42 -15.27 56.49
CA PRO A 22 88.16 -14.35 55.62
C PRO A 22 87.56 -14.13 54.22
N LYS A 23 88.07 -13.07 53.57
CA LYS A 23 87.83 -12.61 52.19
C LYS A 23 87.62 -13.73 51.17
N LEU A 24 86.43 -13.75 50.58
CA LEU A 24 86.23 -14.04 49.16
C LEU A 24 85.66 -12.76 48.55
N ALA A 25 86.30 -12.27 47.49
CA ALA A 25 85.87 -11.11 46.75
C ALA A 25 84.49 -11.38 46.13
N GLY A 26 83.44 -10.90 46.80
CA GLY A 26 82.13 -10.78 46.20
C GLY A 26 82.18 -9.64 45.20
N ALA A 27 82.06 -9.97 43.91
CA ALA A 27 81.68 -8.97 42.92
C ALA A 27 80.33 -8.40 43.35
N GLU A 28 80.32 -7.16 43.84
CA GLU A 28 79.08 -6.43 44.04
C GLU A 28 78.41 -6.31 42.67
N THR A 29 77.33 -7.05 42.47
CA THR A 29 76.49 -6.96 41.28
C THR A 29 75.95 -5.54 41.20
N GLN A 30 76.52 -4.71 40.32
CA GLN A 30 75.99 -3.38 40.09
C GLN A 30 74.71 -3.51 39.26
N VAL A 31 73.57 -3.53 39.93
CA VAL A 31 72.25 -3.46 39.28
C VAL A 31 72.08 -2.02 38.75
N ARG A 32 72.20 -1.85 37.44
CA ARG A 32 71.93 -0.56 36.78
C ARG A 32 70.48 -0.56 36.33
N ILE A 33 69.62 0.06 37.15
CA ILE A 33 68.19 0.21 36.88
C ILE A 33 68.01 1.40 35.93
N ASN A 34 67.31 1.18 34.80
CA ASN A 34 66.95 2.16 33.76
C ASN A 34 68.03 2.50 32.70
N ASN A 35 68.63 1.49 32.06
CA ASN A 35 69.30 1.69 30.77
C ASN A 35 68.43 1.11 29.63
N SER A 36 67.48 1.89 29.13
CA SER A 36 66.53 1.47 28.08
C SER A 36 67.20 1.14 26.73
N GLU A 37 68.47 1.50 26.54
CA GLU A 37 69.21 1.18 25.32
C GLU A 37 69.64 -0.29 25.24
N GLU A 38 69.79 -0.96 26.39
CA GLU A 38 70.38 -2.30 26.48
C GLU A 38 69.37 -3.45 26.37
N ILE A 39 68.09 -3.21 26.72
CA ILE A 39 67.00 -4.17 26.48
C ILE A 39 65.95 -3.50 25.61
N GLN A 40 65.83 -3.96 24.37
CA GLN A 40 64.89 -3.43 23.39
C GLN A 40 63.83 -4.46 23.06
N LEU A 41 62.58 -4.17 23.39
CA LEU A 41 61.48 -5.04 23.01
C LEU A 41 61.14 -4.88 21.53
N VAL A 42 60.83 -6.01 20.88
CA VAL A 42 60.42 -6.03 19.47
C VAL A 42 58.98 -5.51 19.31
N GLU A 43 58.13 -5.73 20.32
CA GLU A 43 56.73 -5.34 20.33
C GLU A 43 56.27 -4.93 21.74
N LYS A 44 55.16 -4.19 21.81
CA LYS A 44 54.54 -3.82 23.07
C LYS A 44 54.00 -5.07 23.76
N VAL A 45 54.23 -5.19 25.07
CA VAL A 45 53.63 -6.28 25.85
C VAL A 45 52.18 -5.92 26.16
N THR A 46 51.26 -6.81 25.78
CA THR A 46 49.82 -6.63 25.94
C THR A 46 49.19 -7.79 26.70
N THR A 47 47.90 -7.66 27.05
CA THR A 47 47.13 -8.74 27.67
C THR A 47 47.03 -10.01 26.82
N GLN A 48 47.39 -9.95 25.53
CA GLN A 48 47.41 -11.10 24.64
C GLN A 48 48.80 -11.72 24.46
N THR A 49 49.86 -11.05 24.93
CA THR A 49 51.24 -11.51 24.80
C THR A 49 51.45 -12.82 25.57
N THR A 50 51.93 -13.84 24.86
CA THR A 50 52.34 -15.14 25.42
C THR A 50 53.84 -15.40 25.26
N VAL A 51 54.54 -14.58 24.48
CA VAL A 51 55.99 -14.62 24.32
C VAL A 51 56.49 -13.18 24.27
N ILE A 52 57.39 -12.81 25.18
CA ILE A 52 58.07 -11.52 25.12
C ILE A 52 59.30 -11.68 24.23
N LYS A 53 59.40 -10.85 23.20
CA LYS A 53 60.52 -10.84 22.27
C LYS A 53 61.32 -9.56 22.41
N GLY A 54 62.64 -9.67 22.40
CA GLY A 54 63.50 -8.51 22.50
C GLY A 54 64.92 -8.79 22.02
N LYS A 55 65.72 -7.74 22.06
CA LYS A 55 67.17 -7.76 21.87
C LYS A 55 67.87 -7.21 23.09
N THR A 56 69.04 -7.79 23.36
CA THR A 56 69.98 -7.40 24.42
C THR A 56 71.38 -7.86 24.01
N PHE A 57 72.32 -7.97 24.93
CA PHE A 57 73.66 -8.51 24.67
C PHE A 57 73.63 -10.04 24.40
N PRO A 58 74.59 -10.55 23.61
CA PRO A 58 74.71 -11.99 23.32
C PRO A 58 74.77 -12.85 24.57
N ASN A 59 74.09 -14.01 24.54
CA ASN A 59 74.13 -15.04 25.58
C ASN A 59 73.63 -14.62 26.97
N ALA A 60 72.99 -13.46 27.09
CA ALA A 60 72.40 -12.94 28.32
C ALA A 60 71.42 -13.91 28.99
N ALA A 61 71.50 -14.11 30.30
CA ALA A 61 70.44 -14.78 31.05
C ALA A 61 69.29 -13.79 31.30
N ILE A 62 68.09 -14.13 30.84
CA ILE A 62 66.90 -13.27 30.92
C ILE A 62 65.94 -13.80 31.98
N LYS A 63 65.41 -12.90 32.80
CA LYS A 63 64.36 -13.17 33.77
C LYS A 63 63.20 -12.21 33.54
N VAL A 64 61.99 -12.75 33.51
CA VAL A 64 60.74 -11.95 33.45
C VAL A 64 59.97 -12.18 34.73
N GLU A 65 59.69 -11.12 35.47
CA GLU A 65 58.99 -11.18 36.75
C GLU A 65 57.86 -10.16 36.82
N ASN A 66 56.88 -10.41 37.67
CA ASN A 66 55.93 -9.40 38.13
C ASN A 66 55.95 -9.34 39.66
N LYS A 67 55.04 -8.57 40.28
CA LYS A 67 54.96 -8.46 41.75
C LYS A 67 54.66 -9.79 42.45
N GLN A 68 54.11 -10.77 41.75
CA GLN A 68 53.76 -12.09 42.25
C GLN A 68 54.91 -13.09 42.14
N GLY A 69 55.98 -12.74 41.42
CA GLY A 69 57.21 -13.54 41.32
C GLY A 69 57.65 -13.81 39.88
N LEU A 70 58.49 -14.84 39.73
CA LEU A 70 59.07 -15.25 38.46
C LEU A 70 58.02 -15.80 37.50
N LEU A 71 57.99 -15.28 36.27
CA LEU A 71 57.11 -15.74 35.18
C LEU A 71 57.84 -16.60 34.15
N SER A 72 59.10 -16.25 33.82
CA SER A 72 59.87 -16.94 32.79
C SER A 72 61.37 -16.69 32.96
N THR A 73 62.17 -17.69 32.61
CA THR A 73 63.62 -17.55 32.41
C THR A 73 63.98 -18.06 31.02
N THR A 74 64.84 -17.33 30.31
CA THR A 74 65.36 -17.74 28.99
C THR A 74 66.79 -17.24 28.83
N GLN A 75 67.41 -17.54 27.70
CA GLN A 75 68.73 -17.03 27.35
C GLN A 75 68.68 -16.36 25.97
N ALA A 76 69.30 -15.19 25.84
CA ALA A 76 69.49 -14.57 24.53
C ALA A 76 70.47 -15.39 23.69
N ASN A 77 70.30 -15.40 22.38
CA ASN A 77 71.21 -16.12 21.47
C ASN A 77 72.52 -15.34 21.23
N ALA A 78 73.37 -15.83 20.32
CA ALA A 78 74.64 -15.21 19.97
C ALA A 78 74.48 -13.81 19.32
N GLU A 79 73.31 -13.52 18.76
CA GLU A 79 72.93 -12.21 18.21
C GLU A 79 72.18 -11.33 19.22
N GLY A 80 72.04 -11.78 20.48
CA GLY A 80 71.36 -11.05 21.55
C GLY A 80 69.84 -11.07 21.47
N VAL A 81 69.22 -11.88 20.61
CA VAL A 81 67.77 -12.02 20.49
C VAL A 81 67.27 -13.00 21.56
N PHE A 82 66.19 -12.63 22.25
CA PHE A 82 65.52 -13.52 23.21
C PHE A 82 64.03 -13.66 22.94
N GLU A 83 63.49 -14.82 23.30
CA GLU A 83 62.06 -15.10 23.37
C GLU A 83 61.74 -15.74 24.73
N ALA A 84 60.93 -15.07 25.54
CA ALA A 84 60.52 -15.52 26.87
C ALA A 84 59.03 -15.86 26.88
N ALA A 85 58.70 -17.15 26.92
CA ALA A 85 57.31 -17.60 27.02
C ALA A 85 56.72 -17.25 28.39
N ILE A 86 55.55 -16.61 28.40
CA ILE A 86 54.81 -16.22 29.60
C ILE A 86 53.34 -16.60 29.46
N LEU A 87 52.66 -16.79 30.59
CA LEU A 87 51.20 -16.77 30.59
C LEU A 87 50.70 -15.34 30.40
N LYS A 88 49.53 -15.18 29.77
CA LYS A 88 48.88 -13.87 29.59
C LYS A 88 48.74 -13.14 30.92
N GLN A 89 49.10 -11.87 30.93
CA GLN A 89 49.08 -11.04 32.12
C GLN A 89 47.89 -10.07 32.10
N PRO A 90 47.30 -9.73 33.27
CA PRO A 90 46.28 -8.69 33.35
C PRO A 90 46.80 -7.31 32.90
N ALA A 91 45.92 -6.46 32.38
CA ALA A 91 46.27 -5.09 32.02
C ALA A 91 46.78 -4.31 33.24
N ASN A 92 47.71 -3.38 33.01
CA ASN A 92 48.41 -2.60 34.04
C ASN A 92 49.33 -3.40 34.98
N THR A 93 49.58 -4.68 34.70
CA THR A 93 50.65 -5.43 35.38
C THR A 93 51.99 -4.85 34.98
N ILE A 94 52.86 -4.57 35.96
CA ILE A 94 54.24 -4.14 35.71
C ILE A 94 55.11 -5.41 35.65
N LEU A 95 55.80 -5.59 34.53
CA LEU A 95 56.78 -6.64 34.32
C LEU A 95 58.18 -6.05 34.44
N ASN A 96 59.02 -6.72 35.23
CA ASN A 96 60.43 -6.43 35.34
C ASN A 96 61.18 -7.46 34.50
N ILE A 97 61.82 -7.00 33.44
CA ILE A 97 62.62 -7.84 32.55
C ILE A 97 64.07 -7.53 32.84
N THR A 98 64.81 -8.51 33.34
CA THR A 98 66.24 -8.37 33.64
C THR A 98 67.10 -9.21 32.71
N ALA A 99 68.24 -8.66 32.31
CA ALA A 99 69.27 -9.36 31.55
C ALA A 99 70.58 -9.34 32.36
N ASP A 100 71.19 -10.50 32.57
CA ASP A 100 72.49 -10.69 33.22
C ASP A 100 73.54 -11.11 32.18
N ASP A 101 74.63 -10.34 32.08
CA ASP A 101 75.71 -10.52 31.09
C ASP A 101 76.72 -11.61 31.45
N GLY A 102 76.61 -12.22 32.63
CA GLY A 102 77.56 -13.21 33.12
C GLY A 102 78.93 -12.63 33.49
N ALA A 103 79.13 -11.31 33.31
CA ALA A 103 80.30 -10.55 33.75
C ALA A 103 80.05 -9.78 35.06
N GLY A 104 78.91 -10.03 35.70
CA GLY A 104 78.51 -9.44 36.97
C GLY A 104 77.66 -8.17 36.85
N ASN A 105 77.17 -7.85 35.64
CA ASN A 105 76.26 -6.73 35.43
C ASN A 105 74.84 -7.21 35.14
N THR A 106 73.85 -6.53 35.72
CA THR A 106 72.43 -6.80 35.46
C THR A 106 71.73 -5.52 35.03
N TYR A 107 70.99 -5.62 33.94
CA TYR A 107 70.20 -4.56 33.33
C TYR A 107 68.72 -4.87 33.48
N ALA A 108 67.89 -3.85 33.68
CA ALA A 108 66.45 -4.04 33.88
C ALA A 108 65.62 -2.97 33.17
N ILE A 109 64.49 -3.38 32.62
CA ILE A 109 63.42 -2.50 32.15
C ILE A 109 62.10 -2.86 32.82
N GLU A 110 61.30 -1.84 33.13
CA GLU A 110 59.91 -2.01 33.58
C GLU A 110 58.96 -1.81 32.40
N VAL A 111 58.04 -2.75 32.20
CA VAL A 111 57.08 -2.72 31.10
C VAL A 111 55.68 -2.92 31.64
N THR A 112 54.79 -1.97 31.35
CA THR A 112 53.37 -2.09 31.74
C THR A 112 52.59 -2.83 30.65
N VAL A 113 51.91 -3.91 31.05
CA VAL A 113 51.06 -4.72 30.15
C VAL A 113 49.86 -3.89 29.68
N ALA A 114 49.81 -3.59 28.38
CA ALA A 114 48.73 -2.82 27.79
C ALA A 114 47.46 -3.66 27.56
N ALA A 115 46.28 -3.06 27.73
CA ALA A 115 45.00 -3.72 27.46
C ALA A 115 44.76 -3.90 25.95
N VAL A 116 44.05 -4.96 25.56
CA VAL A 116 43.55 -5.20 24.20
C VAL A 116 42.05 -5.46 24.24
N GLY A 117 41.32 -4.88 23.28
CA GLY A 117 39.87 -4.99 23.17
C GLY A 117 39.12 -3.94 23.97
N TRP A 118 37.89 -4.28 24.38
CA TRP A 118 36.99 -3.36 25.08
C TRP A 118 37.40 -3.10 26.53
N VAL A 119 37.56 -1.82 26.87
CA VAL A 119 37.88 -1.37 28.23
C VAL A 119 36.84 -0.35 28.68
N ARG A 120 36.33 -0.52 29.89
CA ARG A 120 35.39 0.43 30.52
C ARG A 120 36.13 1.26 31.56
N ALA A 121 36.15 2.58 31.38
CA ALA A 121 36.80 3.52 32.29
C ALA A 121 35.92 4.78 32.45
N GLY A 122 35.71 5.22 33.70
CA GLY A 122 34.86 6.38 33.99
C GLY A 122 33.41 6.24 33.50
N GLY A 123 32.91 5.00 33.39
CA GLY A 123 31.58 4.71 32.84
C GLY A 123 31.49 4.67 31.31
N LEU A 124 32.54 5.06 30.60
CA LEU A 124 32.64 5.08 29.14
C LEU A 124 33.38 3.86 28.61
N TRP A 125 33.12 3.51 27.34
CA TRP A 125 33.76 2.39 26.65
C TRP A 125 34.80 2.89 25.64
N TYR A 126 35.94 2.21 25.63
CA TYR A 126 37.07 2.41 24.72
C TYR A 126 37.46 1.07 24.10
N TYR A 127 38.14 1.10 22.95
CA TYR A 127 38.69 -0.09 22.31
C TYR A 127 40.18 0.07 22.07
N TYR A 128 40.97 -0.92 22.48
CA TYR A 128 42.42 -0.95 22.27
C TYR A 128 42.78 -2.02 21.24
N GLY A 129 43.61 -1.65 20.27
CA GLY A 129 44.05 -2.54 19.20
C GLY A 129 44.99 -3.64 19.70
N PRO A 130 45.41 -4.58 18.82
CA PRO A 130 46.35 -5.64 19.17
C PRO A 130 47.71 -5.14 19.67
N ASP A 131 48.10 -3.94 19.26
CA ASP A 131 49.29 -3.20 19.69
C ASP A 131 49.09 -2.48 21.03
N GLY A 132 47.91 -2.59 21.65
CA GLY A 132 47.56 -1.89 22.88
C GLY A 132 47.37 -0.39 22.69
N GLU A 133 47.14 0.08 21.46
CA GLU A 133 46.85 1.48 21.16
C GLU A 133 45.35 1.76 21.13
N LYS A 134 44.96 2.90 21.71
CA LYS A 134 43.55 3.32 21.77
C LYS A 134 43.04 3.66 20.36
N GLN A 135 41.99 2.98 19.93
CA GLN A 135 41.40 3.17 18.60
C GLN A 135 40.42 4.35 18.57
N THR A 136 40.32 4.97 17.39
CA THR A 136 39.32 6.01 17.06
C THR A 136 38.68 5.69 15.71
N GLY A 137 37.51 6.27 15.44
CA GLY A 137 36.76 6.04 14.20
C GLY A 137 36.11 4.65 14.15
N TRP A 138 35.99 4.11 12.94
CA TRP A 138 35.32 2.84 12.70
C TRP A 138 36.19 1.65 13.09
N ILE A 139 35.65 0.74 13.90
CA ILE A 139 36.26 -0.57 14.16
C ILE A 139 35.26 -1.69 13.93
N THR A 140 35.79 -2.90 13.74
CA THR A 140 35.01 -4.14 13.65
C THR A 140 35.50 -5.11 14.71
N ASP A 141 34.58 -5.60 15.52
CA ASP A 141 34.85 -6.57 16.57
C ASP A 141 33.77 -7.65 16.56
N ASN A 142 34.18 -8.92 16.46
CA ASN A 142 33.28 -10.08 16.37
C ASN A 142 32.15 -9.91 15.33
N GLY A 143 32.49 -9.40 14.14
CA GLY A 143 31.55 -9.19 13.04
C GLY A 143 30.60 -7.99 13.20
N SER A 144 30.63 -7.30 14.34
CA SER A 144 29.87 -6.06 14.56
C SER A 144 30.74 -4.84 14.33
N ARG A 145 30.17 -3.79 13.72
CA ARG A 145 30.85 -2.51 13.53
C ARG A 145 30.52 -1.55 14.67
N TYR A 146 31.50 -0.76 15.09
CA TYR A 146 31.38 0.25 16.15
C TYR A 146 32.04 1.55 15.67
N TYR A 147 31.76 2.65 16.34
CA TYR A 147 32.42 3.92 16.10
C TYR A 147 32.91 4.53 17.41
N LEU A 148 34.19 4.86 17.46
CA LEU A 148 34.83 5.56 18.55
C LEU A 148 35.02 7.01 18.11
N ASP A 149 34.64 7.98 18.94
CA ASP A 149 34.89 9.38 18.59
C ASP A 149 36.40 9.73 18.63
N GLN A 150 36.72 10.99 18.37
CA GLN A 150 38.10 11.47 18.34
C GLN A 150 38.82 11.33 19.70
N THR A 151 38.08 11.18 20.80
CA THR A 151 38.64 10.93 22.14
C THR A 151 38.78 9.43 22.44
N GLY A 152 38.27 8.57 21.56
CA GLY A 152 38.25 7.11 21.69
C GLY A 152 36.98 6.58 22.38
N VAL A 153 36.01 7.43 22.69
CA VAL A 153 34.78 7.03 23.37
C VAL A 153 33.80 6.40 22.38
N MET A 154 33.26 5.24 22.74
CA MET A 154 32.29 4.51 21.93
C MET A 154 30.98 5.29 21.78
N LYS A 155 30.56 5.50 20.53
CA LYS A 155 29.29 6.13 20.20
C LYS A 155 28.12 5.17 20.36
N THR A 156 27.02 5.72 20.86
CA THR A 156 25.68 5.13 20.86
C THR A 156 24.69 6.12 20.25
N GLY A 157 23.54 5.63 19.79
CA GLY A 157 22.52 6.44 19.14
C GLY A 157 22.91 6.88 17.72
N TRP A 158 22.38 8.02 17.30
CA TRP A 158 22.59 8.54 15.94
C TRP A 158 24.00 9.14 15.76
N LEU A 159 24.60 8.84 14.60
CA LEU A 159 25.86 9.43 14.15
C LEU A 159 25.72 9.90 12.70
N LEU A 160 26.11 11.14 12.43
CA LEU A 160 26.32 11.65 11.08
C LEU A 160 27.81 11.55 10.76
N ASP A 161 28.18 10.67 9.83
CA ASP A 161 29.56 10.51 9.35
C ASP A 161 29.59 10.65 7.83
N LYS A 162 30.39 11.60 7.33
CA LYS A 162 30.55 11.88 5.89
C LYS A 162 29.22 12.02 5.13
N GLY A 163 28.25 12.73 5.72
CA GLY A 163 26.94 12.97 5.12
C GLY A 163 25.96 11.78 5.18
N LYS A 164 26.32 10.70 5.88
CA LYS A 164 25.48 9.51 6.06
C LYS A 164 25.10 9.32 7.52
N TRP A 165 23.84 9.02 7.77
CA TRP A 165 23.34 8.73 9.11
C TRP A 165 23.47 7.24 9.42
N PHE A 166 24.01 6.94 10.59
CA PHE A 166 24.11 5.61 11.18
C PHE A 166 23.44 5.61 12.54
N PHE A 167 23.04 4.43 13.01
CA PHE A 167 22.54 4.26 14.37
C PHE A 167 23.31 3.15 15.09
N PHE A 168 23.76 3.43 16.31
CA PHE A 168 24.44 2.48 17.17
C PHE A 168 23.55 2.14 18.35
N LYS A 169 23.38 0.84 18.63
CA LYS A 169 22.61 0.35 19.78
C LYS A 169 23.28 0.82 21.08
N ASN A 170 22.60 0.63 22.22
CA ASN A 170 23.20 0.91 23.53
C ASN A 170 24.46 0.08 23.80
N SER A 171 24.61 -1.08 23.14
CA SER A 171 25.84 -1.88 23.17
C SER A 171 26.98 -1.32 22.31
N GLY A 172 26.75 -0.20 21.61
CA GLY A 172 27.67 0.39 20.64
C GLY A 172 27.72 -0.30 19.27
N ALA A 173 27.10 -1.46 19.11
CA ALA A 173 27.07 -2.14 17.82
C ALA A 173 26.14 -1.40 16.84
N MET A 174 26.64 -1.18 15.62
CA MET A 174 25.90 -0.56 14.52
C MET A 174 24.65 -1.37 14.19
N LEU A 175 23.53 -0.68 14.02
CA LEU A 175 22.25 -1.27 13.64
C LEU A 175 22.12 -1.32 12.11
N THR A 176 21.56 -2.42 11.61
CA THR A 176 21.02 -2.57 10.25
C THR A 176 19.55 -2.96 10.36
N GLY A 177 18.77 -2.71 9.30
CA GLY A 177 17.33 -2.96 9.27
C GLY A 177 16.50 -1.89 9.97
N TRP A 178 15.35 -2.30 10.51
CA TRP A 178 14.36 -1.39 11.09
C TRP A 178 14.76 -0.85 12.47
N LEU A 179 14.56 0.44 12.66
CA LEU A 179 14.78 1.17 13.90
C LEU A 179 13.52 1.90 14.34
N SER A 180 13.06 1.66 15.56
CA SER A 180 12.09 2.52 16.24
C SER A 180 12.82 3.50 17.15
N SER A 181 12.73 4.80 16.84
CA SER A 181 13.38 5.87 17.59
C SER A 181 12.43 7.07 17.72
N GLY A 182 12.12 7.46 18.96
CA GLY A 182 11.19 8.57 19.24
C GLY A 182 9.77 8.36 18.70
N GLY A 183 9.29 7.11 18.67
CA GLY A 183 7.97 6.75 18.11
C GLY A 183 7.89 6.84 16.59
N LYS A 184 9.02 6.95 15.90
CA LYS A 184 9.14 6.94 14.44
C LYS A 184 9.98 5.75 13.99
N TRP A 185 9.69 5.25 12.79
CA TRP A 185 10.41 4.15 12.18
C TRP A 185 11.40 4.67 11.12
N TYR A 186 12.58 4.07 11.10
CA TYR A 186 13.66 4.33 10.14
C TYR A 186 14.18 2.99 9.62
N PHE A 187 14.87 3.00 8.49
CA PHE A 187 15.51 1.81 7.94
C PHE A 187 16.99 2.08 7.65
N LEU A 188 17.87 1.24 8.18
CA LEU A 188 19.30 1.27 7.96
C LEU A 188 19.64 0.13 6.97
N ASP A 189 20.34 0.41 5.88
CA ASP A 189 20.71 -0.65 4.94
C ASP A 189 21.78 -1.60 5.50
N SER A 190 22.23 -2.56 4.69
CA SER A 190 23.27 -3.52 5.08
C SER A 190 24.62 -2.88 5.42
N ALA A 191 24.88 -1.67 4.96
CA ALA A 191 26.07 -0.89 5.33
C ALA A 191 25.84 -0.03 6.60
N GLY A 192 24.62 -0.05 7.16
CA GLY A 192 24.19 0.73 8.31
C GLY A 192 23.73 2.14 7.97
N VAL A 193 23.61 2.47 6.68
CA VAL A 193 23.26 3.82 6.24
C VAL A 193 21.74 3.98 6.25
N MET A 194 21.25 5.04 6.90
CA MET A 194 19.84 5.37 6.92
C MET A 194 19.31 5.67 5.51
N LYS A 195 18.20 5.03 5.16
CA LYS A 195 17.54 5.19 3.87
C LYS A 195 16.45 6.26 3.91
N THR A 196 16.26 6.88 2.76
CA THR A 196 15.13 7.75 2.40
C THR A 196 14.51 7.22 1.11
N GLY A 197 13.29 7.65 0.78
CA GLY A 197 12.55 7.18 -0.39
C GLY A 197 12.03 5.75 -0.25
N TRP A 198 11.93 5.04 -1.36
CA TRP A 198 11.42 3.67 -1.41
C TRP A 198 12.41 2.64 -0.88
N VAL A 199 11.95 1.76 0.01
CA VAL A 199 12.68 0.60 0.53
C VAL A 199 11.85 -0.66 0.32
N LEU A 200 12.48 -1.68 -0.27
CA LEU A 200 11.93 -3.03 -0.35
C LEU A 200 12.54 -3.85 0.79
N ASP A 201 11.69 -4.35 1.67
CA ASP A 201 12.08 -5.24 2.76
C ASP A 201 11.19 -6.49 2.72
N GLY A 202 11.82 -7.65 2.53
CA GLY A 202 11.14 -8.89 2.15
C GLY A 202 10.38 -8.72 0.82
N ASN A 203 9.05 -8.84 0.88
CA ASN A 203 8.16 -8.67 -0.28
C ASN A 203 7.28 -7.40 -0.18
N LYS A 204 7.64 -6.47 0.70
CA LYS A 204 6.85 -5.26 0.97
C LYS A 204 7.66 -4.00 0.69
N TRP A 205 7.02 -3.06 0.01
CA TRP A 205 7.55 -1.72 -0.20
C TRP A 205 7.13 -0.80 0.94
N TYR A 206 8.05 0.07 1.35
CA TYR A 206 7.86 1.12 2.35
C TYR A 206 8.41 2.43 1.78
N TYR A 207 7.93 3.55 2.32
CA TYR A 207 8.43 4.88 1.93
C TYR A 207 8.92 5.65 3.16
N LEU A 208 10.15 6.14 3.09
CA LEU A 208 10.80 6.95 4.12
C LEU A 208 10.90 8.38 3.59
N ASP A 209 10.51 9.39 4.37
CA ASP A 209 10.64 10.78 3.94
C ASP A 209 12.10 11.25 3.89
N GLY A 210 12.33 12.51 3.51
CA GLY A 210 13.67 13.09 3.44
C GLY A 210 14.44 13.11 4.76
N SER A 211 13.76 12.94 5.90
CA SER A 211 14.39 12.77 7.23
C SER A 211 14.57 11.30 7.63
N GLY A 212 14.24 10.36 6.75
CA GLY A 212 14.31 8.92 6.99
C GLY A 212 13.11 8.34 7.74
N LYS A 213 12.11 9.15 8.07
CA LYS A 213 10.94 8.69 8.83
C LYS A 213 9.98 7.95 7.90
N MET A 214 9.60 6.74 8.29
CA MET A 214 8.61 5.95 7.57
C MET A 214 7.27 6.67 7.52
N LYS A 215 6.68 6.68 6.33
CA LYS A 215 5.37 7.26 6.04
C LYS A 215 4.27 6.20 6.08
N THR A 216 3.09 6.67 6.42
CA THR A 216 1.82 5.93 6.37
C THR A 216 0.78 6.82 5.69
N GLY A 217 -0.32 6.23 5.21
CA GLY A 217 -1.36 6.92 4.47
C GLY A 217 -0.95 7.28 3.04
N TRP A 218 -1.62 8.28 2.47
CA TRP A 218 -1.33 8.77 1.12
C TRP A 218 0.02 9.49 1.06
N ILE A 219 0.84 9.13 0.08
CA ILE A 219 2.02 9.91 -0.33
C ILE A 219 1.99 10.16 -1.82
N LYS A 220 2.64 11.26 -2.21
CA LYS A 220 2.88 11.60 -3.61
C LYS A 220 4.38 11.53 -3.88
N ASP A 221 4.75 10.74 -4.87
CA ASP A 221 6.13 10.60 -5.33
C ASP A 221 6.18 10.92 -6.82
N GLY A 222 6.86 12.02 -7.16
CA GLY A 222 6.73 12.67 -8.46
C GLY A 222 5.28 13.03 -8.79
N ASN A 223 4.76 12.49 -9.90
CA ASN A 223 3.38 12.71 -10.35
C ASN A 223 2.42 11.58 -9.96
N ARG A 224 2.86 10.61 -9.15
CA ARG A 224 2.05 9.43 -8.80
C ARG A 224 1.69 9.44 -7.32
N TRP A 225 0.49 8.96 -7.03
CA TRP A 225 0.01 8.78 -5.67
C TRP A 225 0.13 7.31 -5.27
N TYR A 226 0.44 7.08 -4.01
CA TYR A 226 0.57 5.75 -3.40
C TYR A 226 -0.08 5.77 -2.03
N TYR A 227 -0.46 4.60 -1.53
CA TYR A 227 -0.99 4.45 -0.19
C TYR A 227 -0.19 3.45 0.62
N LEU A 228 0.26 3.87 1.80
CA LEU A 228 0.98 3.05 2.76
C LEU A 228 0.02 2.69 3.91
N ALA A 229 -0.10 1.42 4.23
CA ALA A 229 -0.92 0.93 5.34
C ALA A 229 -0.39 1.46 6.70
N GLY A 230 -1.14 1.21 7.79
CA GLY A 230 -0.75 1.66 9.14
C GLY A 230 0.61 1.10 9.62
N ASN A 231 1.04 -0.05 9.10
CA ASN A 231 2.36 -0.62 9.33
C ASN A 231 3.43 -0.16 8.31
N GLY A 232 3.11 0.82 7.47
CA GLY A 232 3.99 1.38 6.44
C GLY A 232 4.05 0.60 5.12
N ALA A 233 3.49 -0.60 5.04
CA ALA A 233 3.55 -1.40 3.83
C ALA A 233 2.67 -0.80 2.73
N MET A 234 3.23 -0.67 1.53
CA MET A 234 2.53 -0.16 0.34
C MET A 234 1.34 -1.06 -0.03
N LYS A 235 0.19 -0.45 -0.30
CA LYS A 235 -1.02 -1.14 -0.74
C LYS A 235 -1.08 -1.24 -2.27
N THR A 236 -1.66 -2.34 -2.72
CA THR A 236 -2.10 -2.59 -4.10
C THR A 236 -3.57 -3.05 -4.09
N GLY A 237 -4.22 -3.02 -5.25
CA GLY A 237 -5.64 -3.36 -5.43
C GLY A 237 -6.59 -2.27 -4.93
N TRP A 238 -7.83 -2.66 -4.66
CA TRP A 238 -8.87 -1.76 -4.17
C TRP A 238 -8.58 -1.23 -2.76
N LEU A 239 -8.80 0.07 -2.58
CA LEU A 239 -8.64 0.78 -1.32
C LEU A 239 -9.89 1.64 -1.05
N SER A 240 -10.49 1.45 0.12
CA SER A 240 -11.48 2.38 0.66
C SER A 240 -10.77 3.39 1.58
N SER A 241 -10.88 4.68 1.25
CA SER A 241 -10.26 5.78 1.99
C SER A 241 -11.16 7.01 1.96
N GLY A 242 -11.53 7.54 3.14
CA GLY A 242 -12.39 8.73 3.24
C GLY A 242 -13.77 8.57 2.59
N GLY A 243 -14.37 7.37 2.64
CA GLY A 243 -15.68 7.08 2.04
C GLY A 243 -15.67 6.93 0.51
N LYS A 244 -14.49 7.00 -0.13
CA LYS A 244 -14.30 6.80 -1.56
C LYS A 244 -13.49 5.53 -1.82
N TRP A 245 -13.70 4.92 -2.98
CA TRP A 245 -12.88 3.81 -3.46
C TRP A 245 -11.83 4.29 -4.44
N TYR A 246 -10.64 3.69 -4.36
CA TYR A 246 -9.51 3.93 -5.25
C TYR A 246 -8.95 2.57 -5.69
N TYR A 247 -8.22 2.55 -6.80
CA TYR A 247 -7.49 1.36 -7.24
C TYR A 247 -6.00 1.66 -7.30
N LEU A 248 -5.19 0.87 -6.62
CA LEU A 248 -3.74 0.97 -6.62
C LEU A 248 -3.23 -0.16 -7.54
N ALA A 249 -2.55 0.20 -8.63
CA ALA A 249 -2.01 -0.77 -9.56
C ALA A 249 -0.96 -1.69 -8.89
N ALA A 250 -0.49 -2.72 -9.60
CA ALA A 250 0.48 -3.68 -9.06
C ALA A 250 1.80 -3.01 -8.58
N ASN A 251 2.19 -1.89 -9.20
CA ASN A 251 3.33 -1.08 -8.77
C ASN A 251 3.00 -0.08 -7.64
N GLY A 252 1.79 -0.15 -7.07
CA GLY A 252 1.28 0.71 -6.01
C GLY A 252 0.76 2.07 -6.45
N ALA A 253 0.95 2.46 -7.71
CA ALA A 253 0.48 3.75 -8.19
C ALA A 253 -1.05 3.77 -8.27
N MET A 254 -1.65 4.84 -7.77
CA MET A 254 -3.08 5.08 -7.88
C MET A 254 -3.49 5.23 -9.35
N ALA A 255 -4.45 4.42 -9.77
CA ALA A 255 -4.97 4.43 -11.12
C ALA A 255 -5.96 5.59 -11.33
N VAL A 256 -6.02 6.04 -12.58
CA VAL A 256 -7.02 6.97 -13.12
C VAL A 256 -7.54 6.41 -14.44
N GLY A 257 -8.76 6.74 -14.83
CA GLY A 257 -9.39 6.22 -16.05
C GLY A 257 -9.89 4.78 -15.89
N TRP A 258 -9.89 4.02 -16.98
CA TRP A 258 -10.44 2.66 -17.02
C TRP A 258 -9.51 1.64 -16.35
N VAL A 259 -10.09 0.80 -15.50
CA VAL A 259 -9.43 -0.35 -14.85
C VAL A 259 -10.23 -1.61 -15.11
N PHE A 260 -9.55 -2.68 -15.51
CA PHE A 260 -10.14 -4.01 -15.65
C PHE A 260 -9.65 -4.90 -14.51
N ASP A 261 -10.58 -5.35 -13.68
CA ASP A 261 -10.27 -6.13 -12.47
C ASP A 261 -11.38 -7.17 -12.23
N GLY A 262 -11.00 -8.42 -11.98
CA GLY A 262 -11.97 -9.50 -11.74
C GLY A 262 -12.99 -9.71 -12.86
N GLY A 263 -12.61 -9.52 -14.13
CA GLY A 263 -13.50 -9.69 -15.28
C GLY A 263 -14.46 -8.53 -15.54
N LYS A 264 -14.33 -7.41 -14.82
CA LYS A 264 -15.22 -6.26 -14.91
C LYS A 264 -14.43 -4.98 -15.16
N TRP A 265 -15.05 -4.03 -15.86
CA TRP A 265 -14.50 -2.70 -16.08
C TRP A 265 -15.00 -1.73 -15.00
N TYR A 266 -14.11 -0.87 -14.53
CA TYR A 266 -14.36 0.21 -13.59
C TYR A 266 -13.74 1.50 -14.14
N TYR A 267 -14.21 2.65 -13.67
CA TYR A 267 -13.64 3.94 -14.02
C TYR A 267 -13.25 4.72 -12.78
N LEU A 268 -12.04 5.26 -12.76
CA LEU A 268 -11.49 6.12 -11.71
C LEU A 268 -11.42 7.54 -12.27
N ASN A 269 -11.96 8.52 -11.55
CA ASN A 269 -11.88 9.93 -11.94
C ASN A 269 -10.42 10.43 -11.91
N SER A 270 -10.18 11.67 -12.34
CA SER A 270 -8.85 12.29 -12.31
C SER A 270 -8.28 12.45 -10.89
N ASP A 271 -9.13 12.52 -9.86
CA ASP A 271 -8.74 12.48 -8.44
C ASP A 271 -8.50 11.04 -7.93
N GLY A 272 -8.64 10.04 -8.80
CA GLY A 272 -8.51 8.61 -8.50
C GLY A 272 -9.74 7.97 -7.87
N ALA A 273 -10.76 8.76 -7.52
CA ALA A 273 -11.96 8.22 -6.91
C ALA A 273 -12.77 7.41 -7.93
N MET A 274 -13.17 6.20 -7.55
CA MET A 274 -14.01 5.32 -8.35
C MET A 274 -15.34 6.01 -8.65
N LYS A 275 -15.70 6.03 -9.93
CA LYS A 275 -16.92 6.61 -10.44
C LYS A 275 -18.05 5.58 -10.39
N THR A 276 -19.22 6.06 -10.01
CA THR A 276 -20.50 5.37 -10.22
C THR A 276 -21.40 6.22 -11.11
N GLY A 277 -22.47 5.63 -11.65
CA GLY A 277 -23.37 6.26 -12.60
C GLY A 277 -22.80 6.36 -14.01
N TRP A 278 -23.26 7.35 -14.76
CA TRP A 278 -22.93 7.49 -16.18
C TRP A 278 -21.53 8.06 -16.41
N ILE A 279 -20.79 7.46 -17.34
CA ILE A 279 -19.56 8.00 -17.92
C ILE A 279 -19.67 7.98 -19.44
N GLN A 280 -19.17 9.05 -20.08
CA GLN A 280 -18.97 9.10 -21.52
C GLN A 280 -17.47 8.97 -21.79
N SER A 281 -17.08 8.04 -22.66
CA SER A 281 -15.69 7.75 -22.97
C SER A 281 -15.59 7.24 -24.41
N GLY A 282 -14.76 7.89 -25.23
CA GLY A 282 -14.54 7.47 -26.62
C GLY A 282 -15.77 7.54 -27.53
N GLY A 283 -16.74 8.41 -27.22
CA GLY A 283 -18.02 8.51 -27.95
C GLY A 283 -19.12 7.58 -27.43
N ASP A 284 -18.74 6.56 -26.67
CA ASP A 284 -19.66 5.61 -26.03
C ASP A 284 -20.05 6.05 -24.62
N ARG A 285 -21.18 5.52 -24.14
CA ARG A 285 -21.73 5.84 -22.82
C ARG A 285 -21.92 4.56 -22.01
N TYR A 286 -21.36 4.53 -20.80
CA TYR A 286 -21.39 3.38 -19.90
C TYR A 286 -22.07 3.74 -18.59
N TYR A 287 -22.83 2.80 -18.02
CA TYR A 287 -23.35 2.90 -16.67
C TYR A 287 -22.51 2.07 -15.71
N LEU A 288 -21.93 2.73 -14.71
CA LEU A 288 -21.19 2.10 -13.63
C LEU A 288 -22.14 1.91 -12.45
N GLY A 289 -22.41 0.66 -12.06
CA GLY A 289 -23.34 0.34 -10.98
C GLY A 289 -22.87 0.83 -9.61
N GLY A 290 -23.60 0.49 -8.54
CA GLY A 290 -23.23 0.87 -7.17
C GLY A 290 -21.86 0.33 -6.73
N SER A 291 -21.41 -0.80 -7.30
CA SER A 291 -20.06 -1.34 -7.10
C SER A 291 -18.99 -0.69 -7.97
N GLY A 292 -19.35 0.28 -8.83
CA GLY A 292 -18.46 0.93 -9.80
C GLY A 292 -18.17 0.11 -11.07
N ALA A 293 -18.63 -1.14 -11.14
CA ALA A 293 -18.46 -1.96 -12.33
C ALA A 293 -19.42 -1.52 -13.45
N VAL A 294 -18.97 -1.59 -14.71
CA VAL A 294 -19.85 -1.46 -15.89
C VAL A 294 -20.98 -2.47 -15.78
N SER A 295 -22.21 -1.96 -15.85
CA SER A 295 -23.44 -2.74 -15.70
C SER A 295 -24.03 -3.12 -17.05
N SER A 296 -24.54 -4.34 -17.11
CA SER A 296 -25.47 -4.82 -18.13
C SER A 296 -26.59 -5.59 -17.42
N VAL A 297 -27.78 -5.58 -18.00
CA VAL A 297 -28.95 -6.27 -17.47
C VAL A 297 -29.62 -7.02 -18.60
N GLN A 298 -30.04 -8.25 -18.34
CA GLN A 298 -30.95 -8.98 -19.21
C GLN A 298 -31.93 -9.79 -18.34
N LEU A 299 -33.13 -9.27 -18.20
CA LEU A 299 -34.22 -9.87 -17.45
C LEU A 299 -34.89 -11.00 -18.25
N ASN A 300 -35.52 -11.93 -17.54
CA ASN A 300 -36.18 -13.08 -18.14
C ASN A 300 -37.70 -12.95 -18.22
N ALA A 301 -38.23 -11.72 -18.31
CA ALA A 301 -39.67 -11.46 -18.43
C ALA A 301 -40.31 -12.27 -19.57
N PRO A 302 -41.55 -12.75 -19.44
CA PRO A 302 -42.19 -13.59 -20.46
C PRO A 302 -42.37 -12.83 -21.77
N LEU A 303 -42.32 -13.57 -22.88
CA LEU A 303 -42.69 -13.07 -24.20
C LEU A 303 -44.10 -13.56 -24.52
N ILE A 304 -45.00 -12.64 -24.87
CA ILE A 304 -46.36 -12.94 -25.29
C ILE A 304 -46.57 -12.26 -26.64
N ALA A 305 -46.95 -13.04 -27.65
CA ALA A 305 -47.33 -12.49 -28.95
C ALA A 305 -48.73 -11.90 -28.88
N GLN A 306 -48.99 -10.76 -29.52
CA GLN A 306 -50.33 -10.18 -29.61
C GLN A 306 -51.21 -10.91 -30.62
N MET A 307 -50.61 -11.41 -31.70
CA MET A 307 -51.29 -12.13 -32.77
C MET A 307 -51.57 -13.59 -32.38
N PRO A 308 -52.62 -14.21 -32.98
CA PRO A 308 -53.54 -13.65 -33.98
C PRO A 308 -54.68 -12.77 -33.42
N GLU A 309 -54.91 -12.77 -32.11
CA GLU A 309 -56.16 -12.29 -31.51
C GLU A 309 -56.27 -10.77 -31.43
N LEU A 310 -55.14 -10.07 -31.29
CA LEU A 310 -55.10 -8.63 -31.10
C LEU A 310 -54.22 -7.93 -32.15
N PRO A 311 -54.74 -7.68 -33.37
CA PRO A 311 -54.07 -6.90 -34.41
C PRO A 311 -53.46 -5.58 -33.94
N ARG A 312 -54.11 -4.87 -33.00
CA ARG A 312 -53.60 -3.63 -32.39
C ARG A 312 -53.48 -3.73 -30.87
N GLY A 313 -52.99 -4.87 -30.36
CA GLY A 313 -52.93 -5.13 -28.91
C GLY A 313 -51.54 -4.98 -28.28
N CYS A 314 -50.62 -4.22 -28.89
CA CYS A 314 -49.22 -4.20 -28.45
C CYS A 314 -49.07 -3.71 -27.00
N GLU A 315 -49.88 -2.75 -26.57
CA GLU A 315 -49.85 -2.11 -25.26
C GLU A 315 -50.34 -3.04 -24.16
N VAL A 316 -51.53 -3.63 -24.35
CA VAL A 316 -52.11 -4.57 -23.39
C VAL A 316 -51.34 -5.89 -23.35
N THR A 317 -50.73 -6.30 -24.46
CA THR A 317 -49.87 -7.49 -24.51
C THR A 317 -48.54 -7.22 -23.80
N SER A 318 -47.92 -6.06 -24.01
CA SER A 318 -46.72 -5.65 -23.26
C SER A 318 -47.01 -5.47 -21.78
N LEU A 319 -48.19 -4.95 -21.42
CA LEU A 319 -48.65 -4.89 -20.04
C LEU A 319 -48.81 -6.29 -19.44
N ALA A 320 -49.38 -7.24 -20.19
CA ALA A 320 -49.47 -8.63 -19.74
C ALA A 320 -48.09 -9.22 -19.41
N MET A 321 -47.09 -8.96 -20.26
CA MET A 321 -45.71 -9.39 -20.02
C MET A 321 -45.16 -8.77 -18.72
N MET A 322 -45.36 -7.47 -18.50
CA MET A 322 -44.92 -6.76 -17.29
C MET A 322 -45.59 -7.30 -16.02
N LEU A 323 -46.91 -7.51 -16.07
CA LEU A 323 -47.69 -8.03 -14.95
C LEU A 323 -47.29 -9.47 -14.60
N GLN A 324 -47.05 -10.32 -15.61
CA GLN A 324 -46.58 -11.68 -15.37
C GLN A 324 -45.17 -11.71 -14.76
N ASP A 325 -44.26 -10.82 -15.18
CA ASP A 325 -42.95 -10.66 -14.52
C ASP A 325 -43.10 -10.23 -13.06
N ALA A 326 -44.11 -9.40 -12.76
CA ALA A 326 -44.47 -9.01 -11.39
C ALA A 326 -45.14 -10.14 -10.56
N GLY A 327 -45.32 -11.34 -11.13
CA GLY A 327 -45.95 -12.49 -10.49
C GLY A 327 -47.48 -12.53 -10.59
N VAL A 328 -48.10 -11.65 -11.40
CA VAL A 328 -49.54 -11.61 -11.60
C VAL A 328 -49.96 -12.51 -12.75
N LYS A 329 -51.00 -13.33 -12.55
CA LYS A 329 -51.63 -14.10 -13.62
C LYS A 329 -52.46 -13.18 -14.53
N ALA A 330 -51.80 -12.49 -15.44
CA ALA A 330 -52.44 -11.59 -16.41
C ALA A 330 -52.57 -12.25 -17.79
N ASN A 331 -53.70 -12.03 -18.47
CA ASN A 331 -53.96 -12.51 -19.82
C ASN A 331 -54.27 -11.33 -20.75
N LYS A 332 -53.63 -11.27 -21.92
CA LYS A 332 -53.79 -10.18 -22.89
C LYS A 332 -55.25 -9.94 -23.31
N MET A 333 -56.07 -11.00 -23.42
CA MET A 333 -57.47 -10.90 -23.83
C MET A 333 -58.34 -10.29 -22.72
N THR A 334 -58.06 -10.63 -21.46
CA THR A 334 -58.71 -10.01 -20.30
C THR A 334 -58.34 -8.54 -20.20
N LEU A 335 -57.05 -8.19 -20.40
CA LEU A 335 -56.62 -6.80 -20.39
C LEU A 335 -57.22 -6.01 -21.55
N ALA A 336 -57.31 -6.60 -22.74
CA ALA A 336 -57.93 -6.01 -23.93
C ALA A 336 -59.42 -5.66 -23.74
N SER A 337 -60.16 -6.46 -22.96
CA SER A 337 -61.57 -6.16 -22.64
C SER A 337 -61.74 -5.14 -21.52
N GLN A 338 -60.74 -5.00 -20.65
CA GLN A 338 -60.79 -4.12 -19.47
C GLN A 338 -60.13 -2.74 -19.66
N VAL A 339 -59.29 -2.57 -20.68
CA VAL A 339 -58.67 -1.28 -20.96
C VAL A 339 -59.73 -0.24 -21.30
N ARG A 340 -59.61 0.95 -20.70
CA ARG A 340 -60.52 2.07 -20.99
C ARG A 340 -60.44 2.42 -22.48
N ARG A 341 -61.60 2.59 -23.11
CA ARG A 341 -61.71 2.97 -24.53
C ARG A 341 -62.10 4.43 -24.68
N ASP A 342 -61.58 5.07 -25.72
CA ASP A 342 -62.09 6.36 -26.17
C ASP A 342 -63.29 6.10 -27.11
N PRO A 343 -64.48 6.67 -26.81
CA PRO A 343 -65.69 6.39 -27.57
C PRO A 343 -65.82 7.18 -28.88
N THR A 344 -64.88 8.08 -29.17
CA THR A 344 -64.99 9.01 -30.31
C THR A 344 -64.94 8.24 -31.64
N PRO A 345 -65.96 8.36 -32.50
CA PRO A 345 -65.96 7.70 -33.80
C PRO A 345 -64.95 8.34 -34.75
N TYR A 346 -64.38 7.52 -35.65
CA TYR A 346 -63.54 8.02 -36.73
C TYR A 346 -64.38 8.77 -37.76
N SER A 347 -63.97 9.99 -38.12
CA SER A 347 -64.54 10.71 -39.25
C SER A 347 -63.52 11.62 -39.94
N THR A 348 -63.71 11.86 -41.23
CA THR A 348 -62.91 12.82 -42.01
C THR A 348 -63.82 13.94 -42.50
N ARG A 349 -63.46 15.19 -42.23
CA ARG A 349 -64.20 16.39 -42.67
C ARG A 349 -63.23 17.39 -43.26
N ASN A 350 -63.46 17.83 -44.49
CA ASN A 350 -62.60 18.81 -45.20
C ASN A 350 -61.11 18.43 -45.18
N GLY A 351 -60.80 17.15 -45.39
CA GLY A 351 -59.43 16.62 -45.37
C GLY A 351 -58.79 16.52 -43.97
N GLN A 352 -59.50 16.90 -42.91
CA GLN A 352 -59.04 16.77 -41.52
C GLN A 352 -59.64 15.52 -40.86
N ILE A 353 -58.83 14.84 -40.05
CA ILE A 353 -59.24 13.64 -39.31
C ILE A 353 -59.74 14.05 -37.93
N TYR A 354 -60.88 13.49 -37.53
CA TYR A 354 -61.46 13.59 -36.20
C TYR A 354 -61.55 12.18 -35.62
N PHE A 355 -60.90 11.95 -34.49
CA PHE A 355 -60.92 10.65 -33.83
C PHE A 355 -60.56 10.78 -32.34
N GLY A 356 -60.47 9.65 -31.63
CA GLY A 356 -60.22 9.63 -30.19
C GLY A 356 -58.81 10.05 -29.78
N ASN A 357 -58.64 10.33 -28.48
CA ASN A 357 -57.35 10.66 -27.88
C ASN A 357 -56.77 9.43 -27.15
N PRO A 358 -55.59 8.91 -27.56
CA PRO A 358 -54.96 7.75 -26.92
C PRO A 358 -54.59 7.99 -25.44
N TYR A 359 -54.42 9.24 -24.99
CA TYR A 359 -54.26 9.57 -23.56
C TYR A 359 -55.57 9.38 -22.77
N SER A 360 -56.73 9.44 -23.44
CA SER A 360 -58.04 9.26 -22.81
C SER A 360 -58.48 7.79 -22.79
N GLY A 361 -58.08 6.99 -23.77
CA GLY A 361 -58.37 5.54 -23.80
C GLY A 361 -57.91 4.92 -25.11
N PHE A 362 -58.10 3.61 -25.27
CA PHE A 362 -57.81 2.92 -26.52
C PHE A 362 -58.69 3.46 -27.64
N VAL A 363 -58.06 3.91 -28.73
CA VAL A 363 -58.74 4.57 -29.85
C VAL A 363 -59.02 3.58 -30.98
N GLY A 364 -60.30 3.35 -31.23
CA GLY A 364 -60.81 2.52 -32.32
C GLY A 364 -60.79 1.02 -32.06
N ASP A 365 -60.63 0.24 -33.13
CA ASP A 365 -60.77 -1.21 -33.08
C ASP A 365 -59.43 -1.92 -32.82
N MET A 366 -59.37 -2.66 -31.71
CA MET A 366 -58.19 -3.45 -31.31
C MET A 366 -58.10 -4.80 -32.05
N TYR A 367 -59.24 -5.33 -32.49
CA TYR A 367 -59.43 -6.72 -32.87
C TYR A 367 -59.37 -6.96 -34.39
N SER A 368 -59.44 -5.90 -35.21
CA SER A 368 -59.44 -6.02 -36.66
C SER A 368 -58.79 -4.82 -37.35
N PHE A 369 -57.91 -5.08 -38.31
CA PHE A 369 -57.38 -4.04 -39.20
C PHE A 369 -58.42 -3.47 -40.18
N SER A 370 -59.55 -4.15 -40.40
CA SER A 370 -60.61 -3.68 -41.30
C SER A 370 -61.37 -2.46 -40.78
N LYS A 371 -61.27 -2.18 -39.48
CA LYS A 371 -61.86 -1.00 -38.84
C LYS A 371 -60.77 -0.01 -38.42
N PRO A 372 -61.07 1.30 -38.40
CA PRO A 372 -60.13 2.31 -37.92
C PRO A 372 -59.72 2.05 -36.46
N GLY A 373 -58.43 2.18 -36.19
CA GLY A 373 -57.87 2.04 -34.84
C GLY A 373 -56.42 2.46 -34.80
N LEU A 374 -55.95 2.79 -33.61
CA LEU A 374 -54.57 3.17 -33.33
C LEU A 374 -54.03 2.32 -32.18
N GLY A 375 -54.37 2.70 -30.95
CA GLY A 375 -53.70 2.26 -29.74
C GLY A 375 -54.13 3.06 -28.52
N VAL A 376 -53.36 2.97 -27.44
CA VAL A 376 -53.58 3.63 -26.15
C VAL A 376 -52.26 4.09 -25.52
N TYR A 377 -52.26 5.23 -24.85
CA TYR A 377 -51.06 5.77 -24.21
C TYR A 377 -50.96 5.41 -22.72
N HIS A 378 -49.88 5.86 -22.10
CA HIS A 378 -49.49 5.45 -20.75
C HIS A 378 -50.60 5.58 -19.69
N GLY A 379 -51.36 6.69 -19.67
CA GLY A 379 -52.34 6.95 -18.61
C GLY A 379 -53.36 5.81 -18.41
N PRO A 380 -54.18 5.47 -19.42
CA PRO A 380 -55.12 4.35 -19.32
C PRO A 380 -54.47 2.99 -19.07
N ILE A 381 -53.22 2.77 -19.54
CA ILE A 381 -52.47 1.54 -19.27
C ILE A 381 -52.01 1.47 -17.81
N ALA A 382 -51.53 2.58 -17.23
CA ALA A 382 -51.16 2.68 -15.83
C ALA A 382 -52.39 2.48 -14.94
N GLU A 383 -53.52 3.11 -15.28
CA GLU A 383 -54.81 2.90 -14.60
C GLU A 383 -55.23 1.42 -14.62
N LEU A 384 -55.06 0.74 -15.76
CA LEU A 384 -55.35 -0.69 -15.86
C LEU A 384 -54.37 -1.52 -15.02
N ALA A 385 -53.07 -1.21 -15.08
CA ALA A 385 -52.04 -1.90 -14.30
C ALA A 385 -52.30 -1.78 -12.79
N GLU A 386 -52.79 -0.63 -12.31
CA GLU A 386 -53.09 -0.39 -10.89
C GLU A 386 -54.22 -1.30 -10.36
N LYS A 387 -55.13 -1.75 -11.23
CA LYS A 387 -56.14 -2.75 -10.84
C LYS A 387 -55.53 -4.10 -10.49
N TYR A 388 -54.35 -4.41 -11.02
CA TYR A 388 -53.65 -5.68 -10.81
C TYR A 388 -52.49 -5.57 -9.81
N LEU A 389 -51.92 -4.39 -9.66
CA LEU A 389 -50.77 -4.10 -8.81
C LEU A 389 -51.03 -2.84 -7.96
N PRO A 390 -52.02 -2.87 -7.04
CA PRO A 390 -52.47 -1.67 -6.34
C PRO A 390 -51.34 -1.01 -5.53
N ASN A 391 -51.13 0.28 -5.77
CA ASN A 391 -50.09 1.13 -5.17
C ASN A 391 -48.66 0.72 -5.51
N ARG A 392 -48.47 -0.12 -6.54
CA ARG A 392 -47.16 -0.59 -6.96
C ARG A 392 -46.79 -0.11 -8.35
N VAL A 393 -47.72 0.42 -9.14
CA VAL A 393 -47.40 0.91 -10.49
C VAL A 393 -46.61 2.20 -10.39
N VAL A 394 -45.64 2.33 -11.29
CA VAL A 394 -44.84 3.54 -11.44
C VAL A 394 -44.97 3.97 -12.88
N ASP A 395 -45.81 4.99 -13.10
CA ASP A 395 -45.79 5.75 -14.34
C ASP A 395 -44.74 6.86 -14.20
N PHE A 396 -43.68 6.76 -14.97
CA PHE A 396 -42.60 7.75 -15.00
C PHE A 396 -42.47 8.38 -16.37
N SER A 397 -43.56 8.42 -17.13
CA SER A 397 -43.64 9.07 -18.43
C SER A 397 -43.16 10.52 -18.37
N GLY A 398 -42.40 10.95 -19.38
CA GLY A 398 -41.76 12.27 -19.42
C GLY A 398 -40.39 12.33 -18.74
N SER A 399 -40.00 11.31 -17.97
CA SER A 399 -38.68 11.22 -17.34
C SER A 399 -37.55 11.11 -18.37
N ARG A 400 -36.31 11.21 -17.90
CA ARG A 400 -35.15 10.98 -18.74
C ARG A 400 -34.97 9.48 -19.01
N PHE A 401 -34.38 9.11 -20.15
CA PHE A 401 -34.09 7.71 -20.50
C PHE A 401 -33.26 6.99 -19.41
N GLU A 402 -32.48 7.75 -18.63
CA GLU A 402 -31.71 7.20 -17.51
C GLU A 402 -32.55 6.47 -16.45
N GLU A 403 -33.82 6.87 -16.27
CA GLU A 403 -34.71 6.21 -15.30
C GLU A 403 -35.00 4.75 -15.72
N ILE A 404 -35.07 4.46 -17.02
CA ILE A 404 -35.26 3.09 -17.53
C ILE A 404 -34.15 2.17 -17.02
N TYR A 405 -32.88 2.58 -17.11
CA TYR A 405 -31.77 1.77 -16.62
C TYR A 405 -31.83 1.54 -15.11
N LYS A 406 -32.25 2.55 -14.35
CA LYS A 406 -32.44 2.41 -12.90
C LYS A 406 -33.48 1.33 -12.58
N GLN A 407 -34.59 1.31 -13.31
CA GLN A 407 -35.62 0.27 -13.13
C GLN A 407 -35.09 -1.13 -13.52
N LEU A 408 -34.42 -1.24 -14.66
CA LEU A 408 -33.81 -2.50 -15.10
C LEU A 408 -32.77 -3.04 -14.11
N ASN A 409 -31.92 -2.17 -13.56
CA ASN A 409 -30.94 -2.54 -12.54
C ASN A 409 -31.59 -3.01 -11.23
N ASN A 410 -32.82 -2.58 -10.95
CA ASN A 410 -33.62 -3.06 -9.83
C ASN A 410 -34.44 -4.32 -10.17
N GLY A 411 -34.15 -4.95 -11.31
CA GLY A 411 -34.83 -6.16 -11.76
C GLY A 411 -36.24 -5.92 -12.30
N LYS A 412 -36.58 -4.69 -12.68
CA LYS A 412 -37.93 -4.33 -13.13
C LYS A 412 -37.93 -4.04 -14.64
N PRO A 413 -38.67 -4.83 -15.45
CA PRO A 413 -38.83 -4.51 -16.86
C PRO A 413 -39.70 -3.26 -17.03
N VAL A 414 -39.57 -2.58 -18.16
CA VAL A 414 -40.22 -1.29 -18.40
C VAL A 414 -41.10 -1.38 -19.63
N TRP A 415 -42.41 -1.20 -19.43
CA TRP A 415 -43.37 -1.02 -20.51
C TRP A 415 -43.19 0.36 -21.13
N VAL A 416 -43.17 0.48 -22.46
CA VAL A 416 -43.03 1.77 -23.14
C VAL A 416 -43.90 1.87 -24.40
N ILE A 417 -44.14 3.10 -24.85
CA ILE A 417 -44.54 3.41 -26.23
C ILE A 417 -43.29 3.82 -27.02
N VAL A 418 -43.08 3.21 -28.18
CA VAL A 418 -41.95 3.45 -29.07
C VAL A 418 -42.41 3.33 -30.53
N THR A 419 -41.71 3.97 -31.45
CA THR A 419 -41.99 3.77 -32.87
C THR A 419 -41.69 2.32 -33.27
N SER A 420 -42.49 1.72 -34.16
CA SER A 420 -42.26 0.41 -34.78
C SER A 420 -40.93 0.28 -35.55
N TRP A 421 -40.26 1.39 -35.89
CA TRP A 421 -38.90 1.39 -36.47
C TRP A 421 -37.80 1.33 -35.41
N TYR A 422 -38.17 1.47 -34.14
CA TYR A 422 -37.25 1.62 -33.01
C TYR A 422 -36.24 2.77 -33.20
N ASP A 423 -36.64 3.78 -33.97
CA ASP A 423 -35.89 4.99 -34.32
C ASP A 423 -36.88 6.05 -34.84
N THR A 424 -36.40 7.27 -35.08
CA THR A 424 -37.23 8.37 -35.59
C THR A 424 -37.98 7.99 -36.86
N VAL A 425 -39.26 8.32 -36.87
CA VAL A 425 -40.15 8.22 -38.03
C VAL A 425 -40.28 9.62 -38.68
N PRO A 426 -40.02 9.77 -39.98
CA PRO A 426 -40.11 11.05 -40.70
C PRO A 426 -41.52 11.66 -40.67
N SER A 427 -41.60 12.99 -40.75
CA SER A 427 -42.85 13.78 -40.65
C SER A 427 -43.95 13.34 -41.61
N GLN A 428 -43.63 12.77 -42.78
CA GLN A 428 -44.61 12.26 -43.75
C GLN A 428 -45.49 11.11 -43.23
N TYR A 429 -45.07 10.41 -42.17
CA TYR A 429 -45.85 9.37 -41.51
C TYR A 429 -46.63 9.88 -40.29
N TRP A 430 -46.60 11.20 -40.06
CA TRP A 430 -47.36 11.87 -39.01
C TRP A 430 -48.56 12.58 -39.62
N GLN A 431 -49.65 12.57 -38.88
CA GLN A 431 -50.89 13.25 -39.23
C GLN A 431 -51.46 13.91 -37.99
N THR A 432 -52.12 15.06 -38.17
CA THR A 432 -52.79 15.74 -37.07
C THR A 432 -54.24 15.26 -36.98
N TRP A 433 -54.63 14.79 -35.79
CA TRP A 433 -56.02 14.48 -35.47
C TRP A 433 -56.61 15.61 -34.64
N ASN A 434 -57.84 16.00 -34.95
CA ASN A 434 -58.67 16.80 -34.07
C ASN A 434 -59.38 15.85 -33.10
N THR A 435 -58.91 15.80 -31.84
CA THR A 435 -59.52 14.99 -30.79
C THR A 435 -60.46 15.84 -29.93
N PRO A 436 -61.36 15.24 -29.12
CA PRO A 436 -62.23 16.00 -28.22
C PRO A 436 -61.49 16.91 -27.23
N THR A 437 -60.22 16.59 -26.94
CA THR A 437 -59.38 17.31 -25.97
C THR A 437 -58.29 18.16 -26.64
N GLY A 438 -58.35 18.31 -27.97
CA GLY A 438 -57.43 19.16 -28.74
C GLY A 438 -56.75 18.44 -29.89
N LYS A 439 -55.89 19.17 -30.61
CA LYS A 439 -55.13 18.60 -31.73
C LYS A 439 -53.98 17.74 -31.22
N LEU A 440 -53.80 16.57 -31.82
CA LEU A 440 -52.71 15.66 -31.49
C LEU A 440 -52.01 15.16 -32.76
N SER A 441 -50.68 15.12 -32.73
CA SER A 441 -49.88 14.52 -33.80
C SER A 441 -49.79 13.02 -33.57
N ILE A 442 -50.26 12.24 -34.54
CA ILE A 442 -50.36 10.78 -34.48
C ILE A 442 -49.55 10.17 -35.62
N THR A 443 -48.92 9.03 -35.36
CA THR A 443 -48.37 8.17 -36.41
C THR A 443 -48.90 6.75 -36.23
N TYR A 444 -49.25 6.09 -37.34
CA TYR A 444 -49.56 4.65 -37.34
C TYR A 444 -48.29 3.79 -37.23
N LYS A 445 -47.12 4.41 -37.05
CA LYS A 445 -45.88 3.74 -36.65
C LYS A 445 -45.73 3.66 -35.14
N GLU A 446 -46.76 4.02 -34.36
CA GLU A 446 -46.85 3.72 -32.93
C GLU A 446 -46.72 2.21 -32.67
N HIS A 447 -46.08 1.86 -31.56
CA HIS A 447 -45.92 0.49 -31.08
C HIS A 447 -45.63 0.48 -29.57
N SER A 448 -45.82 -0.67 -28.93
CA SER A 448 -45.47 -0.88 -27.53
C SER A 448 -44.71 -2.17 -27.31
N VAL A 449 -43.70 -2.10 -26.46
CA VAL A 449 -42.80 -3.22 -26.12
C VAL A 449 -42.50 -3.22 -24.62
N LEU A 450 -42.01 -4.35 -24.12
CA LEU A 450 -41.48 -4.47 -22.76
C LEU A 450 -39.95 -4.48 -22.81
N ILE A 451 -39.30 -3.43 -22.32
CA ILE A 451 -37.84 -3.38 -22.19
C ILE A 451 -37.40 -4.35 -21.08
N THR A 452 -36.47 -5.23 -21.42
CA THR A 452 -35.98 -6.32 -20.56
C THR A 452 -34.50 -6.19 -20.23
N GLY A 453 -33.75 -5.28 -20.83
CA GLY A 453 -32.33 -5.19 -20.54
C GLY A 453 -31.56 -4.16 -21.33
N TYR A 454 -30.27 -4.10 -21.06
CA TYR A 454 -29.30 -3.29 -21.79
C TYR A 454 -27.89 -3.85 -21.62
N ASP A 455 -27.03 -3.53 -22.58
CA ASP A 455 -25.57 -3.60 -22.42
C ASP A 455 -24.96 -2.24 -22.79
N SER A 456 -23.66 -2.18 -23.07
CA SER A 456 -22.98 -0.93 -23.44
C SER A 456 -23.47 -0.33 -24.77
N LYS A 457 -24.11 -1.10 -25.65
CA LYS A 457 -24.48 -0.69 -27.02
C LYS A 457 -25.98 -0.84 -27.29
N TYR A 458 -26.61 -1.87 -26.76
CA TYR A 458 -27.95 -2.29 -27.14
C TYR A 458 -28.93 -2.18 -25.97
N ILE A 459 -30.18 -1.86 -26.31
CA ILE A 459 -31.33 -2.05 -25.44
C ILE A 459 -32.02 -3.34 -25.85
N TYR A 460 -32.42 -4.16 -24.88
CA TYR A 460 -33.10 -5.43 -25.07
C TYR A 460 -34.57 -5.29 -24.68
N PHE A 461 -35.47 -5.86 -25.46
CA PHE A 461 -36.91 -5.79 -25.24
C PHE A 461 -37.65 -7.02 -25.81
N ASN A 462 -38.80 -7.33 -25.23
CA ASN A 462 -39.77 -8.26 -25.77
C ASN A 462 -40.78 -7.49 -26.62
N ASP A 463 -40.90 -7.90 -27.89
CA ASP A 463 -41.78 -7.28 -28.88
C ASP A 463 -43.00 -8.18 -29.11
N PRO A 464 -44.23 -7.72 -28.82
CA PRO A 464 -45.43 -8.55 -28.98
C PRO A 464 -45.77 -8.89 -30.43
N LEU A 465 -45.14 -8.26 -31.43
CA LEU A 465 -45.25 -8.64 -32.85
C LEU A 465 -44.18 -9.66 -33.27
N SER A 466 -43.33 -10.11 -32.36
CA SER A 466 -42.26 -11.06 -32.63
C SER A 466 -42.38 -12.34 -31.81
N VAL A 467 -41.76 -13.40 -32.32
CA VAL A 467 -41.55 -14.67 -31.59
C VAL A 467 -40.16 -14.75 -30.95
N THR A 468 -39.29 -13.75 -31.18
CA THR A 468 -37.94 -13.70 -30.63
C THR A 468 -37.93 -12.93 -29.31
N LYS A 469 -37.48 -13.58 -28.24
CA LYS A 469 -37.30 -12.98 -26.92
C LYS A 469 -36.08 -12.06 -26.90
N ASN A 470 -36.12 -10.96 -26.14
CA ASN A 470 -35.00 -10.03 -25.98
C ASN A 470 -34.42 -9.54 -27.32
N ARG A 471 -35.29 -9.11 -28.24
CA ARG A 471 -34.86 -8.37 -29.43
C ARG A 471 -34.06 -7.16 -29.00
N LYS A 472 -33.15 -6.72 -29.86
CA LYS A 472 -32.27 -5.61 -29.53
C LYS A 472 -32.08 -4.65 -30.69
N VAL A 473 -31.93 -3.38 -30.35
CA VAL A 473 -31.47 -2.31 -31.25
C VAL A 473 -30.50 -1.42 -30.49
N THR A 474 -29.81 -0.51 -31.18
CA THR A 474 -28.91 0.41 -30.51
C THR A 474 -29.67 1.32 -29.55
N ILE A 475 -29.10 1.59 -28.39
CA ILE A 475 -29.70 2.49 -27.37
C ILE A 475 -30.06 3.84 -27.99
N SER A 476 -29.18 4.38 -28.84
CA SER A 476 -29.36 5.70 -29.45
C SER A 476 -30.57 5.75 -30.39
N ALA A 477 -30.78 4.73 -31.22
CA ALA A 477 -31.94 4.62 -32.09
C ALA A 477 -33.23 4.49 -31.26
N PHE A 478 -33.26 3.53 -30.33
CA PHE A 478 -34.44 3.28 -29.52
C PHE A 478 -34.87 4.53 -28.74
N LYS A 479 -33.90 5.22 -28.13
CA LYS A 479 -34.13 6.45 -27.39
C LYS A 479 -34.80 7.50 -28.26
N ARG A 480 -34.35 7.71 -29.50
CA ARG A 480 -34.97 8.68 -30.41
C ARG A 480 -36.42 8.32 -30.72
N GLY A 481 -36.72 7.04 -31.01
CA GLY A 481 -38.09 6.58 -31.25
C GLY A 481 -38.99 6.75 -30.03
N TRP A 482 -38.49 6.44 -28.83
CA TRP A 482 -39.21 6.61 -27.56
C TRP A 482 -39.46 8.08 -27.23
N GLU A 483 -38.46 8.94 -27.42
CA GLU A 483 -38.59 10.39 -27.22
C GLU A 483 -39.59 11.01 -28.19
N GLN A 484 -39.64 10.52 -29.44
CA GLN A 484 -40.57 11.02 -30.47
C GLN A 484 -42.04 10.74 -30.13
N LEU A 485 -42.33 9.68 -29.37
CA LEU A 485 -43.68 9.35 -28.88
C LEU A 485 -43.93 9.80 -27.43
N GLY A 486 -43.17 10.79 -26.95
CA GLY A 486 -43.49 11.47 -25.69
C GLY A 486 -42.94 10.81 -24.43
N LYS A 487 -41.88 9.98 -24.54
CA LYS A 487 -41.15 9.42 -23.40
C LYS A 487 -42.04 8.62 -22.43
N GLN A 488 -42.97 7.85 -22.98
CA GLN A 488 -43.97 7.12 -22.20
C GLN A 488 -43.37 5.84 -21.61
N ALA A 489 -43.49 5.66 -20.29
CA ALA A 489 -42.88 4.53 -19.61
C ALA A 489 -43.59 4.18 -18.29
N ILE A 490 -43.85 2.88 -18.09
CA ILE A 490 -44.49 2.33 -16.89
C ILE A 490 -43.69 1.13 -16.40
N THR A 491 -43.60 0.97 -15.08
CA THR A 491 -43.08 -0.23 -14.43
C THR A 491 -43.81 -0.47 -13.10
N TYR A 492 -43.24 -1.30 -12.22
CA TYR A 492 -43.73 -1.54 -10.87
C TYR A 492 -42.61 -1.54 -9.82
N ARG A 493 -42.98 -1.31 -8.55
CA ARG A 493 -42.09 -1.41 -7.39
C ARG A 493 -42.02 -2.84 -6.85
#